data_AF-A0A1F8GG61-F1
#
_entry.id   AF-A0A1F8GG61-F1
#
_cell.length_a   1.000
_cell.length_b   1.000
_cell.length_c   1.000
_cell.angle_alpha   90.00
_cell.angle_beta   90.00
_cell.angle_gamma   90.00
#
_symmetry.space_group_name_H-M   'P 1'
#
loop_
_entity.id
_entity.type
_entity.pdbx_description
1 polymer ?
#
loop_
_entity_poly.entity_id
_entity_poly.type
_entity_poly.pdbx_seq_one_letter_code
_entity_poly.pdbx_strand_id
1 'polypeptide(L)' 'MAVPRHHMAKGKQKRRRSHLALKPKKLVKCSHCGREILPHVVCRHCGYYKGGEVVNVLAKALRKKEKKQHSAAK' A
#
# COMPACT_ATOMS: atom_id res chain seq x y z
N MET A 1 -32.80 -15.67 -11.06
CA MET A 1 -31.91 -15.46 -9.89
C MET A 1 -32.77 -15.40 -8.64
N ALA A 2 -32.34 -15.99 -7.52
CA ALA A 2 -33.11 -15.93 -6.28
C ALA A 2 -33.03 -14.51 -5.68
N VAL A 3 -34.19 -13.90 -5.43
CA VAL A 3 -34.30 -12.57 -4.82
C VAL A 3 -34.69 -12.68 -3.35
N PRO A 4 -34.21 -11.78 -2.47
CA PRO A 4 -34.65 -11.75 -1.08
C PRO A 4 -36.15 -11.48 -1.00
N ARG A 5 -36.89 -12.34 -0.31
CA ARG A 5 -38.33 -12.17 -0.09
C ARG A 5 -38.66 -10.91 0.73
N HIS A 6 -37.79 -10.52 1.66
CA HIS A 6 -37.98 -9.38 2.56
C HIS A 6 -36.67 -8.65 2.87
N HIS A 7 -36.80 -7.40 3.30
CA HIS A 7 -35.69 -6.59 3.78
C HIS A 7 -35.06 -7.19 5.06
N MET A 8 -33.73 -7.19 5.15
CA MET A 8 -33.04 -7.67 6.35
C MET A 8 -33.13 -6.66 7.50
N ALA A 9 -33.62 -7.09 8.66
CA ALA A 9 -33.63 -6.25 9.86
C ALA A 9 -32.25 -5.67 10.20
N LYS A 10 -32.20 -4.40 10.62
CA LYS A 10 -30.94 -3.70 10.96
C LYS A 10 -30.11 -4.46 12.01
N GLY A 11 -30.76 -5.10 12.99
CA GLY A 11 -30.07 -5.93 13.99
C GLY A 11 -29.38 -7.16 13.41
N LYS A 12 -29.99 -7.82 12.40
CA LYS A 12 -29.37 -8.95 11.68
C LYS A 12 -28.19 -8.49 10.83
N GLN A 13 -28.33 -7.35 10.16
CA GLN A 13 -27.25 -6.73 9.38
C GLN A 13 -26.06 -6.33 10.27
N LYS A 14 -26.30 -5.69 11.41
CA LYS A 14 -25.24 -5.26 12.36
C LYS A 14 -24.50 -6.45 12.98
N ARG A 15 -25.22 -7.50 13.41
CA ARG A 15 -24.61 -8.75 13.90
C ARG A 15 -23.76 -9.44 12.83
N ARG A 16 -24.17 -9.41 11.56
CA ARG A 16 -23.31 -9.93 10.49
C ARG A 16 -22.04 -9.10 10.30
N ARG A 17 -22.14 -7.77 10.46
CA ARG A 17 -21.01 -6.84 10.29
C ARG A 17 -20.07 -6.77 11.49
N SER A 18 -20.44 -7.28 12.67
CA SER A 18 -19.60 -7.20 13.87
C SER A 18 -18.25 -7.91 13.71
N HIS A 19 -18.18 -8.93 12.87
CA HIS A 19 -16.95 -9.67 12.58
C HIS A 19 -16.07 -9.03 11.49
N LEU A 20 -16.56 -7.98 10.81
CA LEU A 20 -15.87 -7.34 9.68
C LEU A 20 -14.95 -6.19 10.12
N ALA A 21 -14.30 -6.31 11.28
CA ALA A 21 -13.35 -5.31 11.77
C ALA A 21 -12.04 -5.33 10.97
N LEU A 22 -11.56 -4.15 10.58
CA LEU A 22 -10.25 -4.02 9.93
C LEU A 22 -9.13 -4.16 10.97
N LYS A 23 -8.12 -4.97 10.67
CA LYS A 23 -6.94 -5.13 11.52
C LYS A 23 -5.86 -4.10 11.14
N PRO A 24 -5.17 -3.49 12.12
CA PRO A 24 -4.04 -2.61 11.83
C PRO A 24 -2.90 -3.41 11.21
N LYS A 25 -2.16 -2.76 10.30
CA LYS A 25 -0.96 -3.36 9.69
C LYS A 25 0.22 -3.20 10.65
N LYS A 26 1.04 -4.24 10.77
CA LYS A 26 2.31 -4.18 11.51
C LYS A 26 3.37 -3.55 10.62
N LEU A 27 3.97 -2.45 11.09
CA LEU A 27 5.07 -1.76 10.43
C LEU A 27 6.36 -1.99 11.21
N VAL A 28 7.47 -2.08 10.50
CA VAL A 28 8.82 -2.23 11.06
C VAL A 28 9.71 -1.08 10.60
N LYS A 29 10.71 -0.72 11.39
CA LYS A 29 11.68 0.31 11.00
C LYS A 29 12.62 -0.24 9.93
N CYS A 30 12.86 0.54 8.88
CA CYS A 30 13.84 0.22 7.86
C CYS A 30 15.26 0.45 8.41
N SER A 31 16.14 -0.55 8.26
CA SER A 31 17.52 -0.49 8.78
C SER A 31 18.39 0.60 8.15
N HIS A 32 18.06 1.06 6.95
CA HIS A 32 18.87 2.06 6.22
C HIS A 32 18.38 3.49 6.42
N CYS A 33 17.07 3.73 6.38
CA CYS A 33 16.49 5.08 6.41
C CYS A 33 15.61 5.37 7.63
N GLY A 34 15.45 4.42 8.55
CA GLY A 34 14.67 4.57 9.79
C GLY A 34 13.14 4.66 9.62
N ARG A 35 12.64 4.76 8.38
CA ARG A 35 11.20 4.89 8.09
C ARG A 35 10.44 3.59 8.33
N GLU A 36 9.16 3.73 8.64
CA GLU A 36 8.25 2.60 8.79
C GLU A 36 7.95 1.95 7.44
N ILE A 37 8.15 0.64 7.36
CA ILE A 37 7.92 -0.19 6.18
C ILE A 37 7.12 -1.43 6.55
N LEU A 38 6.50 -2.05 5.54
CA LEU A 38 5.93 -3.38 5.71
C LEU A 38 7.06 -4.41 5.86
N PRO A 39 6.90 -5.42 6.73
CA PRO A 39 7.87 -6.51 6.85
C PRO A 39 7.95 -7.28 5.52
N HIS A 40 9.15 -7.79 5.20
CA HIS A 40 9.47 -8.52 3.97
C HIS A 40 9.30 -7.75 2.65
N VAL A 41 9.16 -6.43 2.69
CA VAL A 41 9.03 -5.57 1.50
C VAL A 41 10.26 -4.67 1.35
N VAL A 42 10.68 -4.40 0.11
CA VAL A 42 11.72 -3.42 -0.20
C VAL A 42 11.25 -2.02 0.23
N CYS A 43 12.11 -1.25 0.88
CA CYS A 43 11.75 0.11 1.28
C CYS A 43 11.49 0.97 0.04
N ARG A 44 10.28 1.52 -0.09
CA ARG A 44 9.90 2.38 -1.25
C ARG A 44 10.67 3.69 -1.30
N HIS A 45 11.29 4.09 -0.19
CA HIS A 45 12.00 5.33 -0.07
C HIS A 45 13.49 5.21 -0.41
N CYS A 46 14.19 4.23 0.17
CA CYS A 46 15.61 4.06 -0.09
C CYS A 46 15.92 2.92 -1.09
N GLY A 47 14.97 2.03 -1.41
CA GLY A 47 15.21 0.93 -2.35
C GLY A 47 16.02 -0.24 -1.77
N TYR A 48 16.33 -0.19 -0.47
CA TYR A 48 17.09 -1.22 0.21
C TYR A 48 16.21 -2.33 0.79
N TYR A 49 16.74 -3.55 0.76
CA TYR A 49 16.20 -4.73 1.44
C TYR A 49 17.37 -5.55 2.00
N LYS A 50 17.31 -5.90 3.29
CA LYS A 50 18.35 -6.69 3.99
C LYS A 50 19.79 -6.18 3.78
N GLY A 51 19.97 -4.86 3.76
CA GLY A 51 21.30 -4.22 3.61
C GLY A 51 21.81 -4.10 2.17
N GLY A 52 21.13 -4.69 1.18
CA GLY A 52 21.46 -4.50 -0.24
C GLY A 52 20.54 -3.49 -0.93
N GLU A 53 21.10 -2.70 -1.85
CA GLU A 53 20.31 -1.86 -2.76
C GLU A 53 19.69 -2.75 -3.84
N VAL A 54 18.38 -2.98 -3.76
CA VAL A 54 17.66 -3.82 -4.73
C VAL A 54 17.05 -2.96 -5.84
N VAL A 55 16.75 -1.69 -5.54
CA VAL A 55 16.17 -0.75 -6.50
C VAL A 55 16.95 0.57 -6.44
N ASN A 56 17.65 0.91 -7.52
CA ASN A 56 18.22 2.25 -7.73
C ASN A 56 17.09 3.30 -7.84
N VAL A 57 16.62 3.82 -6.70
CA VAL A 57 15.49 4.77 -6.65
C VAL A 57 15.85 6.09 -7.32
N LEU A 58 17.11 6.52 -7.22
CA LEU A 58 17.62 7.76 -7.82
C LEU A 58 17.54 7.72 -9.35
N ALA A 59 18.00 6.64 -9.98
CA ALA A 59 17.97 6.49 -11.43
C ALA A 59 16.53 6.47 -12.00
N LYS A 60 15.58 5.88 -11.26
CA LYS A 60 14.16 5.88 -11.66
C LYS A 60 13.51 7.26 -11.51
N ALA A 61 13.87 8.03 -10.49
CA ALA A 61 13.31 9.36 -10.25
C ALA A 61 13.73 10.37 -11.34
N LEU A 62 15.01 10.36 -11.75
CA LEU A 62 15.53 11.24 -12.80
C LEU A 62 14.85 10.99 -14.15
N ARG A 63 14.80 9.72 -14.59
CA ARG A 63 14.09 9.32 -15.82
C ARG A 63 12.62 9.73 -15.84
N LYS A 64 11.95 9.73 -14.68
CA LYS A 64 10.55 10.16 -14.55
C LYS A 64 10.39 11.67 -14.66
N LYS A 65 11.34 12.45 -14.14
CA LYS A 65 11.37 13.92 -14.29
C LYS A 65 11.57 14.31 -15.75
N GLU A 66 12.54 13.71 -16.43
CA GLU A 66 12.84 13.96 -17.85
C GLU A 66 11.63 13.65 -18.75
N LYS A 67 10.98 12.49 -18.55
CA LYS A 67 9.75 12.14 -19.27
C LYS A 67 8.62 13.13 -19.00
N LYS A 68 8.47 13.62 -17.77
CA LYS A 68 7.44 14.61 -17.41
C LYS A 68 7.71 15.97 -18.06
N GLN A 69 8.97 16.39 -18.12
CA GLN A 69 9.38 17.63 -18.81
C GLN A 69 9.11 17.52 -20.31
N HIS A 70 9.47 16.41 -20.94
CA HIS A 70 9.19 16.18 -22.36
C HIS A 70 7.68 16.11 -22.66
N SER A 71 6.86 15.56 -21.76
CA SER A 71 5.40 15.55 -21.95
C SER A 71 4.73 16.90 -21.68
N ALA A 72 5.36 17.79 -20.92
CA ALA A 72 4.83 19.12 -20.62
C ALA A 72 5.27 20.17 -21.65
N ALA A 73 6.38 19.91 -22.36
CA ALA A 73 6.88 20.74 -23.46
C ALA A 73 6.27 20.39 -24.82
N LYS A 74 5.44 19.34 -24.89
CA LYS A 74 4.68 18.92 -26.06
C LYS A 74 3.20 19.22 -25.83
#